data_AF-A0A816FWX4-F1
#
_entry.id   AF-A0A816FWX4-F1
#
_cell.length_a   1.000
_cell.length_b   1.000
_cell.length_c   1.000
_cell.angle_alpha   90.00
_cell.angle_beta   90.00
_cell.angle_gamma   90.00
#
_symmetry.space_group_name_H-M   'P 1'
#
loop_
_entity.id
_entity.type
_entity.pdbx_description
1 polymer ?
#
loop_
_entity_poly.entity_id
_entity_poly.type
_entity_poly.pdbx_seq_one_letter_code
_entity_poly.pdbx_strand_id
1 'polypeptide(L)'
;SEPIRELAKESINSDGTIHVLRTLQVEKHPRIFAVGDVNDLLHIKSVRPAIGQVEVAQKNIISLLRGQTPEATFENNAAGIHLTLGLKRDVYCKQTQDGSSPADIEVEDDEGLEDMGVEFMWNDLGADKNDFWA
;
A
#
# COMPACT_ATOMS: atom_id res chain seq x y z
N SER A 1 -1.44 12.60 13.74
CA SER A 1 -1.35 12.20 15.16
C SER A 1 -0.76 13.36 15.96
N GLU A 2 -1.08 13.51 17.26
CA GLU A 2 -0.44 14.52 18.12
C GLU A 2 1.09 14.38 18.23
N PRO A 3 1.66 13.17 18.40
CA PRO A 3 3.11 13.00 18.53
C PRO A 3 3.92 13.55 17.34
N ILE A 4 3.43 13.38 16.11
CA ILE A 4 4.11 13.92 14.91
C ILE A 4 3.97 15.43 14.82
N ARG A 5 2.85 16.01 15.28
CA ARG A 5 2.66 17.47 15.31
C ARG A 5 3.60 18.16 16.29
N GLU A 6 4.01 17.47 17.35
CA GLU A 6 5.00 17.98 18.30
C GLU A 6 6.42 17.77 17.80
N LEU A 7 6.72 16.60 17.22
CA LEU A 7 8.09 16.19 16.89
C LEU A 7 8.58 16.66 15.52
N ALA A 8 7.69 16.74 14.52
CA ALA A 8 8.04 16.94 13.11
C ALA A 8 6.98 17.79 12.38
N LYS A 9 6.55 18.90 13.00
CA LYS A 9 5.51 19.78 12.45
C LYS A 9 5.84 20.31 11.05
N GLU A 10 7.12 20.57 10.82
CA GLU A 10 7.69 21.05 9.56
C GLU A 10 7.57 20.04 8.42
N SER A 11 7.39 18.75 8.73
CA SER A 11 7.24 17.67 7.76
C SER A 11 5.76 17.34 7.49
N ILE A 12 4.81 18.08 8.07
CA ILE A 12 3.38 17.91 7.80
C ILE A 12 2.94 18.94 6.77
N ASN A 13 2.42 18.47 5.65
CA ASN A 13 1.88 19.29 4.57
C ASN A 13 0.55 19.94 4.98
N SER A 14 0.12 20.96 4.23
CA SER A 14 -1.14 21.68 4.53
C SER A 14 -2.39 20.79 4.45
N ASP A 15 -2.34 19.71 3.67
CA ASP A 15 -3.41 18.72 3.54
C ASP A 15 -3.40 17.65 4.66
N GLY A 16 -2.40 17.70 5.55
CA GLY A 16 -2.24 16.77 6.67
C GLY A 16 -1.41 15.53 6.37
N THR A 17 -0.92 15.36 5.14
CA THR A 17 0.03 14.30 4.79
C THR A 17 1.44 14.59 5.34
N ILE A 18 2.26 13.56 5.46
CA ILE A 18 3.64 13.66 5.93
C ILE A 18 4.59 13.61 4.73
N HIS A 19 5.44 14.63 4.63
CA HIS A 19 6.51 14.68 3.64
C HIS A 19 7.60 13.64 3.93
N VAL A 20 7.87 12.78 2.94
CA VAL A 20 8.88 11.72 3.03
C VAL A 20 9.81 11.69 1.83
N LEU A 21 11.03 11.19 2.04
CA LEU A 21 11.94 10.80 0.97
C LEU A 21 11.46 9.50 0.29
N ARG A 22 12.03 9.16 -0.88
CA ARG A 22 11.75 7.85 -1.51
C ARG A 22 12.20 6.65 -0.68
N THR A 23 13.07 6.85 0.31
CA THR A 23 13.43 5.84 1.33
C THR A 23 12.39 5.69 2.44
N LEU A 24 11.28 6.44 2.36
CA LEU A 24 10.15 6.51 3.30
C LEU A 24 10.47 7.13 4.65
N GLN A 25 11.67 7.69 4.79
CA GLN A 25 12.05 8.48 5.96
C GLN A 25 11.36 9.84 5.92
N VAL A 26 10.83 10.27 7.06
CA VAL A 26 10.31 11.63 7.24
C VAL A 26 11.46 12.61 7.07
N GLU A 27 11.25 13.64 6.25
CA GLU A 27 12.30 14.62 5.98
C GLU A 27 12.81 15.23 7.30
N LYS A 28 14.14 15.37 7.45
CA LYS A 28 14.86 15.84 8.66
C LYS A 28 14.78 14.93 9.89
N HIS A 29 14.01 13.84 9.83
CA HIS A 29 13.87 12.86 10.91
C HIS A 29 14.25 11.45 10.42
N PRO A 30 15.55 11.16 10.19
CA PRO A 30 16.01 9.96 9.48
C PRO A 30 15.73 8.63 10.18
N ARG A 31 15.20 8.64 11.41
CA ARG A 31 14.81 7.44 12.17
C ARG A 31 13.30 7.23 12.24
N ILE A 32 12.52 8.11 11.61
CA ILE A 32 11.07 8.05 11.55
C ILE A 32 10.67 7.74 10.13
N PHE A 33 9.75 6.78 9.96
CA PHE A 33 9.24 6.35 8.67
C PHE A 33 7.73 6.55 8.62
N ALA A 34 7.20 6.89 7.45
CA ALA A 34 5.75 7.00 7.23
C ALA A 34 5.35 6.22 5.98
N VAL A 35 4.38 5.31 6.14
CA VAL A 35 3.98 4.30 5.14
C VAL A 35 2.48 4.35 4.92
N GLY A 36 2.05 4.11 3.68
CA GLY A 36 0.66 4.08 3.26
C GLY A 36 0.09 5.47 3.02
N ASP A 37 -1.19 5.64 3.37
CA ASP A 37 -1.99 6.83 3.00
C ASP A 37 -1.57 8.11 3.72
N VAL A 38 -0.80 7.97 4.80
CA VAL A 38 -0.37 9.10 5.63
C VAL A 38 0.74 9.94 4.97
N ASN A 39 1.49 9.38 4.02
CA ASN A 39 2.59 10.10 3.35
C ASN A 39 2.14 10.79 2.07
N ASP A 40 2.98 11.68 1.55
CA ASP A 40 2.69 12.50 0.37
C ASP A 40 3.27 11.96 -0.94
N LEU A 41 3.81 10.73 -0.95
CA LEU A 41 4.29 10.13 -2.18
C LEU A 41 3.15 9.99 -3.19
N LEU A 42 3.42 10.43 -4.42
CA LEU A 42 2.50 10.36 -5.55
C LEU A 42 2.38 8.91 -6.06
N HIS A 43 1.44 8.17 -5.50
CA HIS A 43 1.03 6.83 -5.93
C HIS A 43 -0.45 6.63 -5.58
N ILE A 44 -1.07 5.61 -6.17
CA ILE A 44 -2.42 5.20 -5.79
C ILE A 44 -2.40 4.72 -4.34
N LYS A 45 -3.18 5.38 -3.48
CA LYS A 45 -3.33 5.04 -2.06
C LYS A 45 -4.17 3.77 -1.91
N SER A 46 -3.53 2.61 -2.07
CA SER A 46 -4.13 1.29 -1.91
C SER A 46 -3.17 0.31 -1.24
N VAL A 47 -3.69 -0.87 -0.87
CA VAL A 47 -2.93 -1.87 -0.10
C VAL A 47 -1.70 -2.37 -0.86
N ARG A 48 -1.77 -2.58 -2.18
CA ARG A 48 -0.63 -3.11 -2.96
C ARG A 48 0.60 -2.18 -2.91
N PRO A 49 0.50 -0.87 -3.21
CA PRO A 49 1.58 0.08 -3.00
C PRO A 49 2.03 0.17 -1.54
N ALA A 50 1.10 0.08 -0.57
CA ALA A 50 1.45 0.09 0.85
C ALA A 50 2.32 -1.10 1.25
N ILE A 51 2.07 -2.31 0.72
CA ILE A 51 2.93 -3.49 0.93
C ILE A 51 4.35 -3.22 0.42
N GLY A 52 4.49 -2.70 -0.80
CA GLY A 52 5.80 -2.34 -1.36
C GLY A 52 6.53 -1.29 -0.50
N GLN A 53 5.81 -0.35 0.09
CA GLN A 53 6.40 0.60 1.03
C GLN A 53 6.85 -0.07 2.34
N VAL A 54 6.07 -1.01 2.88
CA VAL A 54 6.46 -1.77 4.07
C VAL A 54 7.78 -2.50 3.83
N GLU A 55 7.97 -3.12 2.66
CA GLU A 55 9.23 -3.79 2.33
C GLU A 55 10.43 -2.83 2.28
N VAL A 56 10.25 -1.64 1.70
CA VAL A 56 11.30 -0.61 1.64
C VAL A 56 11.62 -0.10 3.04
N ALA A 57 10.60 0.23 3.84
CA ALA A 57 10.79 0.69 5.21
C ALA A 57 11.48 -0.38 6.06
N GLN A 58 11.09 -1.65 5.94
CA GLN A 58 11.71 -2.78 6.64
C GLN A 58 13.20 -2.88 6.30
N LYS A 59 13.57 -2.88 5.01
CA LYS A 59 14.98 -2.94 4.57
C LYS A 59 15.79 -1.80 5.16
N ASN A 60 15.25 -0.58 5.11
CA ASN A 60 15.91 0.62 5.60
C ASN A 60 16.06 0.66 7.13
N ILE A 61 15.05 0.20 7.88
CA ILE A 61 15.12 0.04 9.33
C ILE A 61 16.22 -0.96 9.69
N ILE A 62 16.30 -2.11 9.00
CA ILE A 62 17.35 -3.11 9.22
C ILE A 62 18.73 -2.53 8.93
N SER A 63 18.90 -1.75 7.86
CA SER A 63 20.16 -1.07 7.56
C SER A 63 20.57 -0.12 8.69
N LEU A 64 19.65 0.69 9.21
CA LEU A 64 19.93 1.59 10.34
C LEU A 64 20.36 0.83 11.59
N LEU A 65 19.72 -0.30 11.90
CA LEU A 65 20.08 -1.16 13.03
C LEU A 65 21.49 -1.76 12.88
N ARG A 66 21.96 -1.93 11.64
CA ARG A 66 23.32 -2.40 11.32
C ARG A 66 24.35 -1.26 11.23
N GLY A 67 23.95 -0.01 11.48
CA GLY A 67 24.83 1.15 11.33
C GLY A 67 25.13 1.52 9.86
N GLN A 68 24.31 1.06 8.92
CA GLN A 68 24.43 1.32 7.49
C GLN A 68 23.50 2.46 7.07
N THR A 69 23.79 3.06 5.91
CA THR A 69 22.92 4.06 5.29
C THR A 69 21.69 3.40 4.66
N PRO A 70 20.47 3.92 4.87
CA PRO A 70 19.28 3.52 4.13
C PRO A 70 19.38 3.88 2.65
N GLU A 71 19.20 2.88 1.77
CA GLU A 71 19.33 3.07 0.32
C GLU A 71 18.16 2.49 -0.48
N ALA A 72 17.29 1.69 0.14
CA ALA A 72 16.15 1.13 -0.56
C ALA A 72 15.13 2.24 -0.87
N THR A 73 14.71 2.35 -2.12
CA THR A 73 13.73 3.35 -2.59
C THR A 73 12.42 2.70 -2.97
N PHE A 74 11.33 3.40 -2.72
CA PHE A 74 10.02 3.04 -3.22
C PHE A 74 9.85 3.49 -4.67
N GLU A 75 9.59 2.51 -5.52
CA GLU A 75 9.19 2.71 -6.92
C GLU A 75 7.70 2.53 -7.07
N ASN A 76 7.09 3.36 -7.93
CA ASN A 76 5.67 3.25 -8.21
C ASN A 76 5.41 1.98 -9.01
N ASN A 77 4.61 1.08 -8.44
CA ASN A 77 4.15 -0.11 -9.13
C ASN A 77 2.82 0.13 -9.81
N ALA A 78 2.54 -0.65 -10.86
CA ALA A 78 1.26 -0.64 -11.53
C ALA A 78 0.17 -0.93 -10.50
N ALA A 79 -0.86 -0.09 -10.50
CA ALA A 79 -1.96 -0.21 -9.58
C ALA A 79 -3.21 -0.63 -10.36
N GLY A 80 -4.02 -1.46 -9.72
CA GLY A 80 -5.32 -1.85 -10.23
C GLY A 80 -6.37 -1.69 -9.15
N ILE A 81 -7.61 -1.50 -9.60
CA ILE A 81 -8.79 -1.50 -8.76
C ILE A 81 -9.61 -2.72 -9.17
N HIS A 82 -9.96 -3.55 -8.19
CA HIS A 82 -10.83 -4.70 -8.38
C HIS A 82 -12.14 -4.42 -7.64
N LEU A 83 -13.26 -4.42 -8.37
CA LEU A 83 -14.57 -4.08 -7.84
C LEU A 83 -15.52 -5.25 -8.03
N THR A 84 -16.06 -5.79 -6.94
CA THR A 84 -17.17 -6.74 -7.02
C THR A 84 -18.46 -6.05 -7.47
N LEU A 85 -19.19 -6.69 -8.39
CA LEU A 85 -20.53 -6.34 -8.86
C LEU A 85 -21.63 -7.25 -8.27
N GLY A 86 -21.31 -7.97 -7.19
CA GLY A 86 -22.18 -8.94 -6.54
C GLY A 86 -21.43 -10.22 -6.21
N LEU A 87 -22.13 -11.33 -6.04
CA LEU A 87 -21.46 -12.55 -5.58
C LEU A 87 -20.48 -13.14 -6.60
N LYS A 88 -20.69 -12.97 -7.91
CA LYS A 88 -19.97 -13.74 -8.94
C LYS A 88 -19.37 -12.92 -10.07
N ARG A 89 -19.55 -11.60 -10.03
CA ARG A 89 -19.14 -10.70 -11.10
C ARG A 89 -18.30 -9.60 -10.51
N ASP A 90 -17.43 -9.05 -11.33
CA ASP A 90 -16.49 -8.04 -10.91
C ASP A 90 -15.98 -7.28 -12.13
N VAL A 91 -15.28 -6.19 -11.85
CA VAL A 91 -14.59 -5.38 -12.84
C VAL A 91 -13.18 -5.17 -12.34
N TYR A 92 -12.21 -5.51 -13.18
CA TYR A 92 -10.82 -5.24 -12.94
C TYR A 92 -10.37 -4.08 -13.83
N CYS A 93 -9.84 -3.04 -13.20
CA CYS A 93 -9.29 -1.88 -13.86
C CYS A 93 -7.79 -1.83 -13.58
N LYS A 94 -6.96 -1.96 -14.62
CA LYS A 94 -5.51 -1.97 -14.51
C LYS A 94 -4.92 -0.70 -15.11
N GLN A 95 -4.15 0.04 -14.33
CA GLN A 95 -3.41 1.18 -14.84
C GLN A 95 -2.01 0.76 -15.31
N THR A 96 -1.56 1.28 -16.45
CA THR A 96 -0.18 1.09 -16.89
C THR A 96 0.79 1.79 -15.94
N GLN A 97 1.98 1.23 -15.78
CA GLN A 97 2.98 1.66 -14.79
C GLN A 97 3.46 3.11 -15.00
N ASP A 98 3.41 3.59 -16.24
CA ASP A 98 3.80 4.93 -16.67
C ASP A 98 2.62 5.92 -16.75
N GLY A 99 1.39 5.45 -16.54
CA GLY A 99 0.16 6.24 -16.71
C GLY A 99 -0.02 6.82 -18.11
N SER A 100 0.72 6.32 -19.12
CA SER A 100 0.73 6.87 -20.48
C SER A 100 -0.51 6.45 -21.29
N SER A 101 -1.18 5.40 -20.85
CA SER A 101 -2.41 4.88 -21.46
C SER A 101 -3.58 4.98 -20.47
N PRO A 102 -4.82 5.16 -20.97
CA PRO A 102 -6.02 4.93 -20.17
C PRO A 102 -5.94 3.56 -19.49
N ALA A 103 -6.53 3.44 -18.30
CA ALA A 103 -6.58 2.16 -17.63
C ALA A 103 -7.35 1.14 -18.49
N ASP A 104 -6.80 -0.06 -18.63
CA ASP A 104 -7.48 -1.17 -19.27
C ASP A 104 -8.57 -1.64 -18.30
N ILE A 105 -9.83 -1.57 -18.76
CA ILE A 105 -10.99 -2.01 -17.98
C ILE A 105 -11.44 -3.34 -18.56
N GLU A 106 -11.26 -4.40 -17.79
CA GLU A 106 -11.71 -5.75 -18.10
C GLU A 106 -12.89 -6.05 -17.16
N VAL A 107 -14.05 -6.34 -17.75
CA VAL A 107 -15.18 -6.89 -16.99
C VAL A 107 -14.99 -8.39 -16.99
N GLU A 108 -14.58 -8.94 -15.85
CA GLU A 108 -14.45 -10.38 -15.66
C GLU A 108 -15.73 -10.94 -15.03
N ASP A 109 -16.07 -12.15 -15.44
CA ASP A 109 -16.98 -13.04 -14.71
C ASP A 109 -15.99 -14.02 -14.07
N ASP A 110 -15.57 -13.78 -12.82
CA ASP A 110 -14.48 -14.48 -12.10
C ASP A 110 -14.79 -15.97 -11.88
N GLU A 111 -14.82 -16.73 -12.98
CA GLU A 111 -15.07 -18.17 -13.14
C GLU A 111 -16.29 -18.73 -12.37
N GLY A 112 -17.14 -17.85 -11.80
CA GLY A 112 -18.27 -18.18 -10.92
C GLY A 112 -17.95 -18.28 -9.43
N LEU A 113 -16.74 -17.90 -8.97
CA LEU A 113 -16.33 -17.86 -7.57
C LEU A 113 -17.13 -16.82 -6.78
N GLU A 114 -17.39 -17.12 -5.50
CA GLU A 114 -18.11 -16.19 -4.62
C GLU A 114 -17.16 -15.12 -4.06
N ASP A 115 -17.58 -13.87 -4.18
CA ASP A 115 -16.92 -12.68 -3.59
C ASP A 115 -15.42 -12.60 -3.92
N MET A 116 -15.08 -12.75 -5.20
CA MET A 116 -13.70 -12.68 -5.72
C MET A 116 -12.73 -13.68 -5.05
N GLY A 117 -13.25 -14.83 -4.61
CA GLY A 117 -12.44 -15.84 -3.94
C GLY A 117 -11.85 -15.36 -2.60
N VAL A 118 -12.52 -14.46 -1.89
CA VAL A 118 -12.04 -13.90 -0.60
C VAL A 118 -11.64 -14.98 0.43
N GLU A 119 -12.21 -16.19 0.31
CA GLU A 119 -11.84 -17.35 1.11
C GLU A 119 -10.35 -17.72 1.03
N PHE A 120 -9.69 -17.52 -0.12
CA PHE A 120 -8.25 -17.75 -0.25
C PHE A 120 -7.45 -16.79 0.65
N MET A 121 -7.85 -15.52 0.69
CA MET A 121 -7.22 -14.52 1.54
C MET A 121 -7.41 -14.85 3.03
N TRP A 122 -8.63 -15.27 3.43
CA TRP A 122 -8.88 -15.66 4.81
C TRP A 122 -8.05 -16.85 5.25
N ASN A 123 -7.92 -17.87 4.39
CA ASN A 123 -7.09 -19.04 4.65
C ASN A 123 -5.60 -18.65 4.82
N ASP A 124 -5.08 -17.75 3.99
CA ASP A 124 -3.71 -17.23 4.12
C ASP A 124 -3.49 -16.45 5.43
N LEU A 125 -4.54 -15.81 5.95
CA LEU A 125 -4.55 -15.14 7.25
C LEU A 125 -4.81 -16.10 8.42
N GLY A 126 -4.97 -17.40 8.15
CA GLY A 126 -5.15 -18.45 9.15
C GLY A 126 -6.58 -18.59 9.68
N ALA A 127 -7.57 -18.08 8.96
CA ALA A 127 -8.99 -18.26 9.27
C ALA A 127 -9.65 -19.16 8.21
N ASP A 128 -10.27 -20.25 8.63
CA ASP A 128 -11.01 -21.14 7.74
C ASP A 128 -12.52 -20.84 7.82
N LYS A 129 -13.23 -20.96 6.70
CA LYS A 129 -14.69 -20.76 6.66
C LYS A 129 -15.45 -21.71 7.59
N ASN A 130 -14.89 -22.88 7.91
CA ASN A 130 -15.44 -23.84 8.84
C ASN A 130 -15.26 -23.44 10.32
N ASP A 131 -14.40 -22.45 10.62
CA ASP A 131 -14.15 -22.02 12.01
C ASP A 131 -15.35 -21.29 12.64
N PHE A 132 -16.27 -20.76 11.82
CA PHE A 132 -17.35 -19.87 12.27
C PHE A 132 -18.74 -20.53 12.30
N TRP A 133 -18.86 -21.81 11.94
CA TRP A 133 -20.14 -22.52 11.84
C TRP A 133 -20.19 -23.83 12.65
N ALA A 134 -19.77 -23.79 13.92
CA ALA A 134 -19.95 -24.89 14.89
C ALA A 134 -21.33 -24.88 15.56
#